data_AF-A0A354UV68-F1
#
_entry.id   AF-A0A354UV68-F1
#
_cell.length_a   1.000
_cell.length_b   1.000
_cell.length_c   1.000
_cell.angle_alpha   90.00
_cell.angle_beta   90.00
_cell.angle_gamma   90.00
#
_symmetry.space_group_name_H-M   'P 1'
#
loop_
_entity.id
_entity.type
_entity.pdbx_description
1 polymer ?
#
loop_
_entity_poly.entity_id
_entity_poly.type
_entity_poly.pdbx_seq_one_letter_code
_entity_poly.pdbx_strand_id
1 'polypeptide(L)' 'IVMITADHGCDPSYTATTDHTREYVPLLVLGRQVKPVNLGTRKSFADIAATVTELLGVPYETPGISFAKEILL' A
#
# COMPACT_ATOMS: atom_id res chain seq x y z
N ILE A 1 -10.06 -1.19 9.70
CA ILE A 1 -9.34 -1.60 8.47
C ILE A 1 -7.91 -1.87 8.89
N VAL A 2 -7.31 -2.92 8.38
CA VAL A 2 -5.88 -3.22 8.56
C VAL A 2 -5.24 -3.23 7.17
N MET A 3 -4.12 -2.53 7.03
CA MET A 3 -3.29 -2.53 5.83
C MET A 3 -1.91 -3.09 6.20
N ILE A 4 -1.43 -4.07 5.45
CA ILE A 4 -0.10 -4.68 5.63
C ILE A 4 0.69 -4.44 4.35
N THR A 5 1.90 -3.90 4.50
CA THR A 5 2.81 -3.61 3.40
C THR A 5 4.27 -3.67 3.87
N ALA A 6 5.21 -3.38 2.97
CA ALA A 6 6.62 -3.11 3.26
C ALA A 6 7.01 -1.78 2.60
N ASP A 7 8.23 -1.31 2.81
CA ASP A 7 8.77 -0.08 2.24
C ASP A 7 9.90 -0.33 1.23
N HIS A 8 10.53 -1.49 1.27
CA HIS A 8 11.51 -1.92 0.28
C HIS A 8 11.71 -3.45 0.30
N GLY A 9 12.57 -3.95 -0.58
CA GLY A 9 13.11 -5.31 -0.53
C GLY A 9 14.42 -5.37 0.26
N CYS A 10 14.78 -6.56 0.71
CA CYS A 10 16.09 -6.85 1.29
C CYS A 10 16.38 -8.33 1.05
N ASP A 11 16.65 -8.66 -0.20
CA ASP A 11 16.79 -10.05 -0.67
C ASP A 11 18.00 -10.73 0.01
N PRO A 12 17.79 -11.73 0.89
CA PRO A 12 18.88 -12.41 1.59
C PRO A 12 19.73 -13.29 0.66
N SER A 13 19.25 -13.59 -0.55
CA SER A 13 19.99 -14.32 -1.58
C SER A 13 20.85 -13.41 -2.47
N TYR A 14 20.63 -12.09 -2.41
CA TYR A 14 21.39 -11.11 -3.18
C TYR A 14 22.72 -10.78 -2.50
N THR A 15 23.77 -11.53 -2.87
CA THR A 15 25.08 -11.51 -2.19
C THR A 15 26.03 -10.40 -2.66
N ALA A 16 25.62 -9.55 -3.61
CA ALA A 16 26.49 -8.50 -4.17
C ALA A 16 26.70 -7.30 -3.22
N THR A 17 25.81 -7.11 -2.25
CA THR A 17 25.82 -6.00 -1.28
C THR A 17 25.06 -6.39 -0.01
N THR A 18 25.25 -5.64 1.08
CA THR A 18 24.40 -5.73 2.29
C THR A 18 23.30 -4.66 2.31
N ASP A 19 23.17 -3.88 1.24
CA ASP A 19 22.16 -2.84 1.08
C ASP A 19 20.82 -3.43 0.60
N HIS A 20 19.77 -2.62 0.64
CA HIS A 20 18.41 -2.99 0.22
C HIS A 20 18.31 -3.30 -1.28
N THR A 21 17.27 -4.05 -1.65
CA THR A 21 16.91 -4.36 -3.03
C THR A 21 15.68 -3.56 -3.48
N ARG A 22 15.66 -3.19 -4.77
CA ARG A 22 14.54 -2.45 -5.36
C ARG A 22 13.44 -3.41 -5.81
N GLU A 23 12.49 -3.67 -4.92
CA GLU A 23 11.39 -4.60 -5.15
C GLU A 23 10.02 -3.92 -5.05
N TYR A 24 9.01 -4.52 -5.69
CA TYR A 24 7.62 -4.23 -5.35
C TYR A 24 7.32 -4.77 -3.95
N VAL A 25 6.48 -4.06 -3.20
CA VAL A 25 6.05 -4.45 -1.86
C VAL A 25 4.62 -5.01 -1.89
N PRO A 26 4.25 -5.95 -1.01
CA PRO A 26 2.88 -6.44 -0.94
C PRO A 26 1.95 -5.33 -0.44
N LEU A 27 0.67 -5.41 -0.81
CA LEU A 27 -0.40 -4.63 -0.20
C LEU A 27 -1.56 -5.56 0.10
N LEU A 28 -1.82 -5.80 1.38
CA LEU A 28 -2.99 -6.53 1.85
C LEU A 28 -3.88 -5.58 2.64
N VAL A 29 -5.16 -5.53 2.29
CA VAL A 29 -6.16 -4.73 2.98
C VAL A 29 -7.29 -5.62 3.45
N LEU A 30 -7.58 -5.60 4.74
CA LEU A 30 -8.55 -6.49 5.36
C LEU A 30 -9.36 -5.81 6.47
N GLY A 31 -10.50 -6.39 6.78
CA GLY A 31 -11.39 -5.94 7.85
C GLY A 31 -12.85 -6.23 7.53
N ARG A 32 -13.71 -6.09 8.55
CA ARG A 32 -15.14 -6.42 8.43
C ARG A 32 -15.90 -5.66 7.33
N GLN A 33 -15.45 -4.44 6.98
CA GLN A 33 -16.07 -3.61 5.94
C GLN A 33 -15.31 -3.65 4.61
N VAL A 34 -14.29 -4.50 4.48
CA VAL A 34 -13.44 -4.59 3.29
C VAL A 34 -13.99 -5.70 2.40
N LYS A 35 -14.38 -5.35 1.18
CA LYS A 35 -14.79 -6.33 0.16
C LYS A 35 -13.58 -6.89 -0.59
N PRO A 36 -13.59 -8.17 -0.99
CA PRO A 36 -12.52 -8.74 -1.80
C PRO A 36 -12.44 -8.07 -3.18
N VAL A 37 -11.28 -7.54 -3.52
CA VAL A 37 -10.99 -6.97 -4.85
C VAL A 37 -9.51 -7.12 -5.18
N ASN A 38 -9.19 -7.25 -6.46
CA ASN A 38 -7.81 -7.14 -6.94
C ASN A 38 -7.51 -5.66 -7.22
N LEU A 39 -6.70 -5.04 -6.35
CA LEU A 39 -6.27 -3.64 -6.50
C LEU A 39 -5.23 -3.42 -7.62
N GLY A 40 -4.73 -4.51 -8.21
CA GLY A 40 -3.62 -4.48 -9.16
C GLY A 40 -2.34 -3.93 -8.55
N THR A 41 -1.36 -3.62 -9.40
CA THR A 41 -0.14 -2.95 -8.98
C THR A 41 -0.42 -1.46 -8.78
N ARG A 42 -0.14 -0.96 -7.57
CA ARG A 42 -0.25 0.47 -7.26
C ARG A 42 0.97 1.21 -7.79
N LYS A 43 0.76 2.45 -8.24
CA LYS A 43 1.84 3.26 -8.86
C LYS A 43 2.81 3.84 -7.84
N SER A 44 2.38 4.00 -6.59
CA SER A 44 3.17 4.63 -5.54
C SER A 44 2.71 4.17 -4.15
N PHE A 45 3.63 4.18 -3.19
CA PHE A 45 3.29 3.98 -1.77
C PHE A 45 2.37 5.10 -1.24
N ALA A 46 2.40 6.26 -1.91
CA ALA A 46 1.55 7.39 -1.61
C ALA A 46 0.04 7.07 -1.67
N ASP A 47 -0.35 6.03 -2.41
CA ASP A 47 -1.75 5.55 -2.49
C ASP A 47 -2.27 5.10 -1.11
N ILE A 48 -1.40 4.56 -0.24
CA ILE A 48 -1.77 4.18 1.13
C ILE A 48 -2.10 5.43 1.94
N ALA A 49 -1.24 6.45 1.89
CA ALA A 49 -1.48 7.71 2.61
C ALA A 49 -2.77 8.38 2.11
N ALA A 50 -2.97 8.49 0.79
CA ALA A 50 -4.19 9.03 0.20
C ALA A 50 -5.45 8.30 0.69
N THR A 51 -5.38 6.97 0.77
CA THR A 51 -6.49 6.14 1.25
C THR A 51 -6.76 6.33 2.74
N VAL A 52 -5.72 6.35 3.58
CA VAL A 52 -5.86 6.56 5.03
C VAL A 52 -6.50 7.92 5.31
N THR A 53 -6.07 8.97 4.62
CA THR A 53 -6.60 10.31 4.85
C THR A 53 -8.04 10.48 4.35
N GLU A 54 -8.41 9.85 3.24
CA GLU A 54 -9.82 9.78 2.80
C GLU A 54 -10.69 9.08 3.86
N LEU A 55 -10.25 7.93 4.38
CA LEU A 55 -10.98 7.15 5.37
C LEU A 55 -11.15 7.87 6.72
N LEU A 56 -10.20 8.71 7.11
CA LEU A 56 -10.25 9.51 8.34
C LEU A 56 -10.93 10.87 8.15
N GLY A 57 -11.24 11.26 6.91
CA GLY A 57 -11.84 12.56 6.61
C GLY A 57 -10.92 13.76 6.91
N VAL A 58 -9.59 13.58 6.79
CA VAL A 58 -8.61 14.64 7.03
C VAL A 58 -8.06 15.19 5.71
N PRO A 59 -7.85 16.52 5.59
CA PRO A 59 -7.28 17.10 4.39
C PRO A 59 -5.81 16.69 4.26
N TYR A 60 -5.44 16.18 3.08
CA TYR A 60 -4.07 15.81 2.76
C TYR A 60 -3.86 15.82 1.25
N GLU A 61 -2.82 16.51 0.79
CA GLU A 61 -2.45 16.59 -0.62
C GLU A 61 -1.24 15.70 -0.88
N THR A 62 -1.37 14.82 -1.87
CA THR A 62 -0.36 13.82 -2.21
C THR A 62 -0.51 13.43 -3.68
N PRO A 63 0.57 13.02 -4.37
CA PRO A 63 0.47 12.43 -5.71
C PRO A 63 -0.18 11.03 -5.71
N GLY A 64 -0.46 10.45 -4.54
CA GLY A 64 -1.12 9.15 -4.40
C GLY A 64 -2.60 9.19 -4.77
N ILE A 65 -3.12 8.06 -5.26
CA ILE A 65 -4.53 7.86 -5.62
C ILE A 65 -5.16 6.93 -4.58
N SER A 66 -6.14 7.45 -3.84
CA SER A 66 -6.89 6.66 -2.88
C SER A 66 -7.66 5.51 -3.55
N PHE A 67 -7.67 4.36 -2.89
CA PHE A 67 -8.44 3.17 -3.28
C PHE A 67 -9.58 2.86 -2.29
N ALA A 68 -9.95 3.79 -1.40
CA ALA A 68 -10.98 3.56 -0.37
C ALA A 68 -12.32 3.06 -0.96
N LYS A 69 -12.77 3.69 -2.04
CA LYS A 69 -14.03 3.35 -2.73
C LYS A 69 -13.98 1.99 -3.43
N GLU A 70 -12.79 1.52 -3.77
CA GLU A 70 -12.59 0.20 -4.39
C GLU A 70 -12.75 -0.92 -3.36
N ILE A 71 -12.45 -0.66 -2.08
CA ILE A 71 -12.36 -1.69 -1.03
C ILE A 71 -13.52 -1.67 -0.03
N LEU A 72 -14.26 -0.58 0.11
CA LEU A 72 -15.39 -0.51 1.05
C LEU A 72 -16.65 -1.16 0.46
N LEU A 73 -17.43 -1.82 1.33
CA LEU A 73 -18.78 -2.32 1.04
C LEU A 73 -19.76 -1.19 0.73
#